data_AF-A0A3S3K062-F1
#
_entry.id   AF-A0A3S3K062-F1
#
_cell.length_a   1.000
_cell.length_b   1.000
_cell.length_c   1.000
_cell.angle_alpha   90.00
_cell.angle_beta   90.00
_cell.angle_gamma   90.00
#
_symmetry.space_group_name_H-M   'P 1'
#
loop_
_entity.id
_entity.type
_entity.pdbx_description
1 polymer ?
#
loop_
_entity_poly.entity_id
_entity_poly.type
_entity_poly.pdbx_seq_one_letter_code
_entity_poly.pdbx_strand_id
1 'polypeptide(L)'
;MKPSKDISRLIEIMAALRAPETGCPWDVEQDFSSIAPYTIEEAYEVADAIARGDLDDLRDELGDLLLQVVYHAQMAEEAGEFTFGDVVQAITTKMIRRHPHVFGDDEARSAGMAKGMWEKIKAEEKAEKRNARLARGHDPEDHGKGFLDSVPVALPALTRALKLQEKAARVGFDWSEATPILDKIEEEIGELRQALAKGDTASIKDEFGDMLFAVVNLGRHLKVDSEAALSGTNEKFRSRFHYVEQALERSGNTLEKATLDEMEALWQQAKSAK
;
A
#
# COMPACT_ATOMS: atom_id res chain seq x y z
N MET A 1 24.34 -2.85 -25.24
CA MET A 1 23.28 -1.82 -25.08
C MET A 1 23.86 -0.60 -24.35
N LYS A 2 23.29 0.61 -24.45
CA LYS A 2 23.70 1.81 -23.67
C LYS A 2 22.51 2.38 -22.87
N PRO A 3 22.70 3.00 -21.70
CA PRO A 3 21.60 3.67 -21.00
C PRO A 3 20.92 4.76 -21.85
N SER A 4 19.62 4.99 -21.66
CA SER A 4 18.83 5.99 -22.39
C SER A 4 17.71 6.54 -21.49
N LYS A 5 17.20 7.73 -21.81
CA LYS A 5 16.00 8.33 -21.18
C LYS A 5 14.69 7.86 -21.84
N ASP A 6 14.79 7.10 -22.92
CA ASP A 6 13.65 6.60 -23.68
C ASP A 6 13.16 5.26 -23.10
N ILE A 7 11.86 5.16 -22.83
CA ILE A 7 11.23 3.96 -22.27
C ILE A 7 11.43 2.73 -23.15
N SER A 8 11.58 2.89 -24.46
CA SER A 8 11.88 1.79 -25.39
C SER A 8 13.17 1.06 -25.00
N ARG A 9 14.18 1.77 -24.46
CA ARG A 9 15.42 1.13 -24.00
C ARG A 9 15.17 0.23 -22.80
N LEU A 10 14.29 0.59 -21.87
CA LEU A 10 13.97 -0.25 -20.72
C LEU A 10 13.24 -1.52 -21.17
N ILE A 11 12.29 -1.38 -22.10
CA ILE A 11 11.56 -2.51 -22.71
C ILE A 11 12.54 -3.45 -23.44
N GLU A 12 13.45 -2.89 -24.26
CA GLU A 12 14.51 -3.66 -24.94
C GLU A 12 15.41 -4.42 -23.96
N ILE A 13 15.78 -3.80 -22.82
CA ILE A 13 16.58 -4.44 -21.78
C ILE A 13 15.81 -5.61 -21.17
N MET A 14 14.55 -5.40 -20.79
CA MET A 14 13.74 -6.45 -20.16
C MET A 14 13.51 -7.64 -21.10
N ALA A 15 13.20 -7.38 -22.37
CA ALA A 15 13.09 -8.42 -23.40
C ALA A 15 14.40 -9.20 -23.57
N ALA A 16 15.55 -8.53 -23.49
CA ALA A 16 16.86 -9.20 -23.56
C ALA A 16 17.16 -10.01 -22.29
N LEU A 17 16.79 -9.52 -21.10
CA LEU A 17 16.96 -10.23 -19.83
C LEU A 17 16.12 -11.50 -19.76
N ARG A 18 14.91 -11.48 -20.32
CA ARG A 18 13.99 -12.63 -20.32
C ARG A 18 14.05 -13.50 -21.59
N ALA A 19 15.01 -13.24 -22.48
CA ALA A 19 15.19 -14.06 -23.67
C ALA A 19 15.54 -15.52 -23.29
N PRO A 20 14.79 -16.55 -23.75
CA PRO A 20 14.94 -17.92 -23.24
C PRO A 20 16.34 -18.54 -23.32
N GLU A 21 17.12 -18.19 -24.36
CA GLU A 21 18.44 -18.78 -24.60
C GLU A 21 19.61 -17.89 -24.18
N THR A 22 19.42 -16.57 -24.22
CA THR A 22 20.51 -15.59 -24.03
C THR A 22 20.31 -14.67 -22.84
N GLY A 23 19.15 -14.77 -22.19
CA GLY A 23 18.76 -13.96 -21.05
C GLY A 23 19.44 -14.37 -19.75
N CYS A 24 19.09 -13.66 -18.69
CA CYS A 24 19.48 -13.98 -17.33
C CYS A 24 18.63 -15.16 -16.83
N PRO A 25 19.22 -16.27 -16.36
CA PRO A 25 18.46 -17.43 -15.88
C PRO A 25 17.46 -17.10 -14.77
N TRP A 26 17.87 -16.20 -13.85
CA TRP A 26 16.99 -15.74 -12.78
C TRP A 26 15.82 -14.95 -13.34
N ASP A 27 16.03 -14.11 -14.35
CA ASP A 27 14.92 -13.34 -14.91
C ASP A 27 13.95 -14.22 -15.70
N VAL A 28 14.46 -15.21 -16.44
CA VAL A 28 13.64 -16.13 -17.24
C VAL A 28 12.73 -17.01 -16.36
N GLU A 29 13.20 -17.42 -15.18
CA GLU A 29 12.43 -18.31 -14.28
C GLU A 29 11.31 -17.61 -13.50
N GLN A 30 11.27 -16.27 -13.46
CA GLN A 30 10.26 -15.54 -12.70
C GLN A 30 8.87 -15.59 -13.36
N ASP A 31 7.84 -15.53 -12.52
CA ASP A 31 6.44 -15.41 -12.90
C ASP A 31 5.74 -14.21 -12.21
N PHE A 32 4.47 -13.99 -12.52
CA PHE A 32 3.69 -12.89 -11.93
C PHE A 32 3.64 -12.95 -10.39
N SER A 33 3.64 -14.13 -9.80
CA SER A 33 3.53 -14.31 -8.35
C SER A 33 4.87 -14.07 -7.66
N SER A 34 5.98 -14.47 -8.28
CA SER A 34 7.31 -14.25 -7.72
C SER A 34 7.77 -12.80 -7.79
N ILE A 35 7.31 -12.02 -8.79
CA ILE A 35 7.63 -10.59 -8.93
C ILE A 35 6.72 -9.68 -8.07
N ALA A 36 5.50 -10.13 -7.74
CA ALA A 36 4.53 -9.29 -7.03
C ALA A 36 5.02 -8.72 -5.67
N PRO A 37 5.77 -9.46 -4.82
CA PRO A 37 6.34 -8.91 -3.58
C PRO A 37 7.29 -7.73 -3.84
N TYR A 38 8.18 -7.82 -4.83
CA TYR A 38 9.11 -6.74 -5.19
C TYR A 38 8.36 -5.48 -5.61
N THR A 39 7.25 -5.61 -6.33
CA THR A 39 6.39 -4.45 -6.68
C THR A 39 5.87 -3.71 -5.43
N ILE A 40 5.61 -4.43 -4.35
CA ILE A 40 5.16 -3.85 -3.09
C ILE A 40 6.34 -3.19 -2.37
N GLU A 41 7.50 -3.85 -2.35
CA GLU A 41 8.73 -3.32 -1.76
C GLU A 41 9.14 -1.99 -2.40
N GLU A 42 9.23 -1.90 -3.73
CA GLU A 42 9.61 -0.64 -4.41
C GLU A 42 8.61 0.49 -4.15
N ALA A 43 7.32 0.16 -3.98
CA ALA A 43 6.32 1.17 -3.62
C ALA A 43 6.54 1.73 -2.21
N TYR A 44 7.09 0.93 -1.29
CA TYR A 44 7.48 1.38 0.04
C TYR A 44 8.78 2.17 0.03
N GLU A 45 9.77 1.79 -0.77
CA GLU A 45 11.02 2.56 -0.91
C GLU A 45 10.77 3.94 -1.53
N VAL A 46 9.88 4.04 -2.52
CA VAL A 46 9.38 5.34 -3.02
C VAL A 46 8.76 6.17 -1.90
N ALA A 47 7.97 5.56 -1.01
CA ALA A 47 7.35 6.27 0.11
C ALA A 47 8.40 6.72 1.14
N ASP A 48 9.42 5.91 1.40
CA ASP A 48 10.54 6.26 2.30
C ASP A 48 11.39 7.41 1.74
N ALA A 49 11.75 7.37 0.45
CA ALA A 49 12.49 8.45 -0.20
C ALA A 49 11.73 9.79 -0.13
N ILE A 50 10.41 9.77 -0.32
CA ILE A 50 9.55 10.95 -0.12
C ILE A 50 9.59 11.42 1.33
N ALA A 51 9.49 10.51 2.30
CA ALA A 51 9.49 10.84 3.73
C ALA A 51 10.82 11.47 4.17
N ARG A 52 11.95 11.04 3.60
CA ARG A 52 13.27 11.63 3.81
C ARG A 52 13.51 12.92 3.03
N GLY A 53 12.67 13.23 2.04
CA GLY A 53 12.88 14.36 1.14
C GLY A 53 14.11 14.18 0.22
N ASP A 54 14.48 12.93 -0.05
CA ASP A 54 15.63 12.58 -0.88
C ASP A 54 15.20 12.43 -2.34
N LEU A 55 15.49 13.45 -3.16
CA LEU A 55 15.06 13.48 -4.55
C LEU A 55 15.92 12.62 -5.48
N ASP A 56 17.18 12.36 -5.12
CA ASP A 56 18.04 11.50 -5.92
C ASP A 56 17.61 10.05 -5.74
N ASP A 57 17.35 9.65 -4.50
CA ASP A 57 16.85 8.33 -4.17
C ASP A 57 15.43 8.11 -4.72
N LEU A 58 14.53 9.11 -4.57
CA LEU A 58 13.20 9.03 -5.16
C LEU A 58 13.22 8.79 -6.68
N ARG A 59 14.19 9.36 -7.41
CA ARG A 59 14.33 9.12 -8.85
C ARG A 59 14.69 7.66 -9.12
N ASP A 60 15.59 7.11 -8.31
CA ASP A 60 16.11 5.76 -8.49
C ASP A 60 15.01 4.73 -8.14
N GLU A 61 14.30 4.91 -7.01
CA GLU A 61 13.17 4.07 -6.58
C GLU A 61 11.96 4.13 -7.53
N LEU A 62 11.67 5.30 -8.12
CA LEU A 62 10.66 5.40 -9.18
C LEU A 62 11.07 4.64 -10.44
N GLY A 63 12.37 4.52 -10.70
CA GLY A 63 12.93 3.69 -11.75
C GLY A 63 12.72 2.21 -11.50
N ASP A 64 12.96 1.75 -10.27
CA ASP A 64 12.79 0.36 -9.87
C ASP A 64 11.30 -0.03 -9.85
N LEU A 65 10.41 0.86 -9.36
CA LEU A 65 8.97 0.64 -9.48
C LEU A 65 8.50 0.58 -10.95
N LEU A 66 9.09 1.41 -11.84
CA LEU A 66 8.82 1.35 -13.28
C LEU A 66 9.34 0.05 -13.90
N LEU A 67 10.49 -0.45 -13.45
CA LEU A 67 11.04 -1.75 -13.87
C LEU A 67 10.02 -2.86 -13.60
N GLN A 68 9.40 -2.90 -12.42
CA GLN A 68 8.39 -3.91 -12.08
C GLN A 68 7.19 -3.89 -13.05
N VAL A 69 6.73 -2.70 -13.48
CA VAL A 69 5.66 -2.58 -14.48
C VAL A 69 6.09 -3.13 -15.84
N VAL A 70 7.31 -2.82 -16.29
CA VAL A 70 7.86 -3.35 -17.55
C VAL A 70 8.05 -4.87 -17.46
N TYR A 71 8.47 -5.38 -16.32
CA TYR A 71 8.66 -6.81 -16.07
C TYR A 71 7.35 -7.59 -16.27
N HIS A 72 6.27 -7.17 -15.60
CA HIS A 72 4.97 -7.80 -15.75
C HIS A 72 4.41 -7.66 -17.17
N ALA A 73 4.63 -6.52 -17.83
CA ALA A 73 4.21 -6.32 -19.22
C ALA A 73 4.96 -7.26 -20.18
N GLN A 74 6.26 -7.47 -19.97
CA GLN A 74 7.06 -8.41 -20.75
C GLN A 74 6.55 -9.86 -20.58
N MET A 75 6.28 -10.29 -19.34
CA MET A 75 5.68 -11.62 -19.08
C MET A 75 4.30 -11.78 -19.71
N ALA A 76 3.49 -10.73 -19.70
CA ALA A 76 2.17 -10.75 -20.34
C ALA A 76 2.27 -10.82 -21.88
N GLU A 77 3.26 -10.15 -22.46
CA GLU A 77 3.52 -10.20 -23.90
C GLU A 77 4.02 -11.59 -24.33
N GLU A 78 4.91 -12.20 -23.54
CA GLU A 78 5.35 -13.60 -23.71
C GLU A 78 4.17 -14.59 -23.66
N ALA A 79 3.18 -14.33 -22.82
CA ALA A 79 1.96 -15.11 -22.72
C ALA A 79 0.91 -14.79 -23.81
N GLY A 80 1.16 -13.78 -24.66
CA GLY A 80 0.22 -13.35 -25.70
C GLY A 80 -1.01 -12.60 -25.17
N GLU A 81 -0.94 -12.04 -23.97
CA GLU A 81 -2.07 -11.40 -23.27
C GLU A 81 -2.17 -9.90 -23.54
N PHE A 82 -1.10 -9.14 -23.25
CA PHE A 82 -1.01 -7.70 -23.50
C PHE A 82 0.45 -7.22 -23.49
N THR A 83 0.69 -6.04 -24.06
CA THR A 83 2.00 -5.40 -24.15
C THR A 83 2.14 -4.23 -23.18
N PHE A 84 3.35 -3.69 -23.02
CA PHE A 84 3.55 -2.44 -22.28
C PHE A 84 2.74 -1.27 -22.90
N GLY A 85 2.60 -1.25 -24.22
CA GLY A 85 1.77 -0.26 -24.92
C GLY A 85 0.30 -0.28 -24.47
N ASP A 86 -0.24 -1.48 -24.24
CA ASP A 86 -1.62 -1.65 -23.75
C ASP A 86 -1.78 -1.14 -22.31
N VAL A 87 -0.75 -1.32 -21.46
CA VAL A 87 -0.72 -0.75 -20.10
C VAL A 87 -0.79 0.78 -20.15
N VAL A 88 0.04 1.40 -21.01
CA VAL A 88 0.05 2.86 -21.23
C VAL A 88 -1.29 3.34 -21.79
N GLN A 89 -1.87 2.62 -22.76
CA GLN A 89 -3.18 2.96 -23.32
C GLN A 89 -4.28 2.89 -22.25
N ALA A 90 -4.26 1.86 -21.40
CA ALA A 90 -5.25 1.68 -20.34
C ALA A 90 -5.22 2.82 -19.32
N ILE A 91 -4.04 3.25 -18.86
CA ILE A 91 -3.93 4.37 -17.90
C ILE A 91 -4.25 5.72 -18.56
N THR A 92 -3.77 5.98 -19.78
CA THR A 92 -4.03 7.25 -20.48
C THR A 92 -5.51 7.41 -20.82
N THR A 93 -6.17 6.37 -21.33
CA THR A 93 -7.62 6.36 -21.58
C THR A 93 -8.40 6.68 -20.29
N LYS A 94 -8.02 6.04 -19.18
CA LYS A 94 -8.63 6.28 -17.87
C LYS A 94 -8.42 7.72 -17.39
N MET A 95 -7.21 8.25 -17.50
CA MET A 95 -6.89 9.60 -17.05
C MET A 95 -7.60 10.67 -17.87
N ILE A 96 -7.66 10.51 -19.20
CA ILE A 96 -8.40 11.40 -20.10
C ILE A 96 -9.88 11.40 -19.74
N ARG A 97 -10.50 10.22 -19.61
CA ARG A 97 -11.91 10.09 -19.25
C ARG A 97 -12.25 10.68 -17.88
N ARG A 98 -11.39 10.50 -16.88
CA ARG A 98 -11.60 10.99 -15.50
C ARG A 98 -11.43 12.50 -15.34
N HIS A 99 -10.84 13.18 -16.32
CA HIS A 99 -10.57 14.61 -16.27
C HIS A 99 -11.14 15.34 -17.49
N PRO A 100 -12.47 15.28 -17.72
CA PRO A 100 -13.11 15.97 -18.83
C PRO A 100 -12.94 17.50 -18.74
N HIS A 101 -12.76 18.03 -17.53
CA HIS A 101 -12.44 19.44 -17.30
C HIS A 101 -11.04 19.85 -17.80
N VAL A 102 -10.14 18.89 -18.05
CA VAL A 102 -8.81 19.13 -18.63
C VAL A 102 -8.78 18.75 -20.11
N PHE A 103 -9.32 17.58 -20.46
CA PHE A 103 -9.17 16.98 -21.79
C PHE A 103 -10.43 16.99 -22.66
N GLY A 104 -11.58 17.41 -22.12
CA GLY A 104 -12.85 17.50 -22.83
C GLY A 104 -12.99 18.77 -23.68
N ASP A 105 -14.20 18.93 -24.23
CA ASP A 105 -14.62 20.11 -24.99
C ASP A 105 -14.85 21.35 -24.10
N ASP A 106 -15.15 22.48 -24.73
CA ASP A 106 -15.29 23.77 -24.04
C ASP A 106 -16.44 23.77 -23.01
N GLU A 107 -17.48 22.97 -23.23
CA GLU A 107 -18.57 22.77 -22.28
C GLU A 107 -18.08 22.01 -21.04
N ALA A 108 -17.34 20.91 -21.22
CA ALA A 108 -16.76 20.14 -20.14
C ALA A 108 -15.72 20.92 -19.31
N ARG A 109 -14.90 21.76 -19.97
CA ARG A 109 -13.92 22.64 -19.31
C ARG A 109 -14.62 23.71 -18.46
N SER A 110 -15.70 24.29 -18.98
CA SER A 110 -16.47 25.33 -18.29
C SER A 110 -17.30 24.79 -17.13
N ALA A 111 -17.82 23.56 -17.25
CA ALA A 111 -18.63 22.91 -16.21
C ALA A 111 -17.82 22.45 -14.99
N GLY A 112 -16.50 22.31 -15.11
CA GLY A 112 -15.64 21.74 -14.08
C GLY A 112 -16.02 20.29 -13.70
N MET A 113 -15.56 19.81 -12.55
CA MET A 113 -16.00 18.52 -11.99
C MET A 113 -17.34 18.68 -11.29
N ALA A 114 -18.43 18.72 -12.06
CA ALA A 114 -19.78 18.77 -11.52
C ALA A 114 -20.06 17.59 -10.56
N LYS A 115 -20.80 17.86 -9.48
CA LYS A 115 -21.21 16.87 -8.47
C LYS A 115 -21.96 15.71 -9.16
N GLY A 116 -21.49 14.48 -8.96
CA GLY A 116 -22.07 13.26 -9.57
C GLY A 116 -21.41 12.80 -10.87
N MET A 117 -20.62 13.64 -11.55
CA MET A 117 -19.90 13.24 -12.78
C MET A 117 -18.88 12.13 -12.49
N TRP A 118 -18.21 12.21 -11.35
CA TRP A 118 -17.26 11.18 -10.90
C TRP A 118 -17.93 9.82 -10.67
N GLU A 119 -19.12 9.80 -10.09
CA GLU A 119 -19.87 8.56 -9.84
C GLU A 119 -20.32 7.92 -11.15
N LYS A 120 -20.79 8.74 -12.10
CA LYS A 120 -21.15 8.29 -13.45
C LYS A 120 -19.97 7.66 -14.19
N ILE A 121 -18.82 8.33 -14.21
CA ILE A 121 -17.59 7.82 -14.84
C ILE A 121 -17.17 6.49 -14.21
N LYS A 122 -17.25 6.37 -12.87
CA LYS A 122 -16.95 5.11 -12.18
C LYS A 122 -17.93 3.98 -12.49
N ALA A 123 -19.22 4.30 -12.68
CA ALA A 123 -20.22 3.31 -13.05
C ALA A 123 -19.98 2.76 -14.46
N GLU A 124 -19.66 3.63 -15.42
CA GLU A 124 -19.28 3.26 -16.78
C GLU A 124 -18.01 2.39 -16.79
N GLU A 125 -16.98 2.78 -16.03
CA GLU A 125 -15.76 1.97 -15.83
C GLU A 125 -16.05 0.57 -15.28
N LYS A 126 -16.96 0.46 -14.31
CA LYS A 126 -17.34 -0.83 -13.73
C LYS A 126 -18.05 -1.70 -14.78
N ALA A 127 -18.94 -1.11 -15.58
CA ALA A 127 -19.68 -1.82 -16.62
C ALA A 127 -18.74 -2.33 -17.74
N GLU A 128 -17.80 -1.51 -18.20
CA GLU A 128 -16.80 -1.92 -19.21
C GLU A 128 -15.93 -3.07 -18.71
N LYS A 129 -15.40 -2.97 -17.48
CA LYS A 129 -14.60 -4.04 -16.87
C LYS A 129 -15.39 -5.34 -16.76
N ARG A 130 -16.65 -5.27 -16.31
CA ARG A 130 -17.54 -6.42 -16.22
C ARG A 130 -17.72 -7.09 -17.58
N ASN A 131 -17.95 -6.32 -18.63
CA ASN A 131 -18.11 -6.84 -19.99
C ASN A 131 -16.81 -7.48 -20.52
N ALA A 132 -15.65 -6.86 -20.27
CA ALA A 132 -14.36 -7.39 -20.67
C ALA A 132 -13.99 -8.69 -19.92
N ARG A 133 -14.38 -8.84 -18.65
CA ARG A 133 -14.20 -10.08 -17.88
C ARG A 133 -15.08 -11.21 -18.42
N LEU A 134 -16.36 -10.91 -18.69
CA LEU A 134 -17.29 -11.87 -19.31
C LEU A 134 -16.78 -12.35 -20.66
N ALA A 135 -16.24 -11.46 -21.49
CA ALA A 135 -15.66 -11.82 -22.80
C ALA A 135 -14.46 -12.77 -22.67
N ARG A 136 -13.71 -12.70 -21.57
CA ARG A 136 -12.57 -13.58 -21.25
C ARG A 136 -12.97 -14.81 -20.42
N GLY A 137 -14.26 -15.06 -20.21
CA GLY A 137 -14.73 -16.19 -19.41
C GLY A 137 -14.46 -16.09 -17.91
N HIS A 138 -14.08 -14.91 -17.42
CA HIS A 138 -13.90 -14.66 -15.98
C HIS A 138 -15.23 -14.26 -15.31
N ASP A 139 -15.30 -14.41 -13.99
CA ASP A 139 -16.44 -13.92 -13.21
C ASP A 139 -16.67 -12.42 -13.49
N PRO A 140 -17.92 -11.99 -13.81
CA PRO A 140 -18.25 -10.59 -14.06
C PRO A 140 -17.92 -9.66 -12.89
N GLU A 141 -17.95 -10.15 -11.66
CA GLU A 141 -17.58 -9.38 -10.48
C GLU A 141 -16.11 -9.64 -10.11
N ASP A 142 -15.39 -8.55 -9.86
CA ASP A 142 -14.00 -8.63 -9.40
C ASP A 142 -13.99 -9.08 -7.93
N HIS A 143 -13.22 -10.13 -7.63
CA HIS A 143 -13.00 -10.69 -6.29
C HIS A 143 -14.18 -11.38 -5.59
N GLY A 144 -15.33 -11.58 -6.24
CA GLY A 144 -16.47 -12.34 -5.68
C GLY A 144 -17.78 -11.53 -5.65
N LYS A 145 -18.84 -12.13 -5.10
CA LYS A 145 -20.20 -11.52 -5.05
C LYS A 145 -20.48 -10.76 -3.76
N GLY A 146 -19.64 -10.92 -2.74
CA GLY A 146 -19.79 -10.30 -1.44
C GLY A 146 -19.63 -8.77 -1.53
N PHE A 147 -20.37 -8.06 -0.67
CA PHE A 147 -20.30 -6.61 -0.67
C PHE A 147 -18.89 -6.09 -0.35
N LEU A 148 -18.07 -6.81 0.41
CA LEU A 148 -16.71 -6.40 0.77
C LEU A 148 -15.61 -6.96 -0.16
N ASP A 149 -15.96 -7.88 -1.05
CA ASP A 149 -15.02 -8.66 -1.85
C ASP A 149 -14.11 -7.79 -2.73
N SER A 150 -14.60 -6.63 -3.19
CA SER A 150 -13.77 -5.71 -3.98
C SER A 150 -12.62 -5.03 -3.22
N VAL A 151 -12.41 -5.32 -1.92
CA VAL A 151 -11.25 -4.83 -1.18
C VAL A 151 -10.09 -5.80 -1.41
N PRO A 152 -8.99 -5.37 -2.08
CA PRO A 152 -7.90 -6.28 -2.41
C PRO A 152 -7.29 -6.94 -1.17
N VAL A 153 -7.03 -8.24 -1.28
CA VAL A 153 -6.47 -9.05 -0.18
C VAL A 153 -4.99 -8.74 0.06
N ALA A 154 -4.25 -8.39 -0.98
CA ALA A 154 -2.82 -8.08 -0.93
C ALA A 154 -2.46 -6.73 -0.27
N LEU A 155 -3.45 -5.98 0.20
CA LEU A 155 -3.18 -4.73 0.93
C LEU A 155 -2.60 -5.03 2.32
N PRO A 156 -1.72 -4.16 2.82
CA PRO A 156 -1.29 -4.18 4.21
C PRO A 156 -2.47 -4.19 5.17
N ALA A 157 -2.33 -4.86 6.31
CA ALA A 157 -3.46 -5.16 7.19
C ALA A 157 -4.23 -3.92 7.65
N LEU A 158 -3.54 -2.83 8.04
CA LEU A 158 -4.18 -1.59 8.50
C LEU A 158 -4.89 -0.87 7.34
N THR A 159 -4.21 -0.74 6.20
CA THR A 159 -4.80 -0.20 4.97
C THR A 159 -6.02 -0.99 4.51
N ARG A 160 -5.97 -2.33 4.61
CA ARG A 160 -7.09 -3.20 4.25
C ARG A 160 -8.26 -3.05 5.21
N ALA A 161 -8.00 -3.00 6.52
CA ALA A 161 -9.01 -2.73 7.55
C ALA A 161 -9.72 -1.39 7.29
N LEU A 162 -8.97 -0.33 7.00
CA LEU A 162 -9.50 0.99 6.66
C LEU A 162 -10.47 0.90 5.47
N LYS A 163 -10.07 0.25 4.37
CA LYS A 163 -10.92 0.12 3.17
C LYS A 163 -12.17 -0.74 3.41
N LEU A 164 -12.07 -1.79 4.23
CA LEU A 164 -13.23 -2.59 4.62
C LEU A 164 -14.25 -1.74 5.37
N GLN A 165 -13.79 -0.95 6.34
CA GLN A 165 -14.62 -0.05 7.15
C GLN A 165 -15.24 1.07 6.31
N GLU A 166 -14.46 1.73 5.45
CA GLU A 166 -14.98 2.75 4.53
C GLU A 166 -16.06 2.18 3.61
N LYS A 167 -15.89 0.94 3.16
CA LYS A 167 -16.87 0.30 2.29
C LYS A 167 -18.15 -0.05 3.04
N ALA A 168 -18.04 -0.62 4.24
CA ALA A 168 -19.17 -0.89 5.12
C ALA A 168 -19.94 0.39 5.48
N ALA A 169 -19.22 1.49 5.74
CA ALA A 169 -19.82 2.78 6.04
C ALA A 169 -20.70 3.35 4.92
N ARG A 170 -20.41 3.03 3.65
CA ARG A 170 -21.22 3.48 2.49
C ARG A 170 -22.65 2.95 2.51
N VAL A 171 -22.92 1.85 3.20
CA VAL A 171 -24.27 1.30 3.38
C VAL A 171 -24.86 1.60 4.75
N GLY A 172 -24.24 2.53 5.50
CA GLY A 172 -24.69 2.95 6.82
C GLY A 172 -24.24 2.05 7.97
N PHE A 173 -23.35 1.09 7.72
CA PHE A 173 -22.73 0.31 8.78
C PHE A 173 -21.51 1.06 9.33
N ASP A 174 -21.80 2.12 10.09
CA ASP A 174 -20.78 2.98 10.70
C ASP A 174 -21.29 3.62 12.00
N TRP A 175 -20.35 3.92 12.88
CA TRP A 175 -20.57 4.81 14.02
C TRP A 175 -20.62 6.25 13.53
N SER A 176 -21.40 7.11 14.18
CA SER A 176 -21.51 8.53 13.79
C SER A 176 -20.40 9.40 14.35
N GLU A 177 -19.73 8.99 15.43
CA GLU A 177 -18.75 9.79 16.16
C GLU A 177 -17.58 8.92 16.66
N ALA A 178 -16.46 9.56 17.02
CA ALA A 178 -15.24 8.88 17.48
C ALA A 178 -15.34 8.35 18.92
N THR A 179 -16.12 8.99 19.80
CA THR A 179 -16.21 8.62 21.22
C THR A 179 -16.73 7.19 21.45
N PRO A 180 -17.83 6.75 20.80
CA PRO A 180 -18.27 5.35 20.89
C PRO A 180 -17.22 4.31 20.46
N ILE A 181 -16.26 4.69 19.63
CA ILE A 181 -15.18 3.80 19.18
C ILE A 181 -14.14 3.62 20.28
N LEU A 182 -13.89 4.64 21.10
CA LEU A 182 -13.04 4.51 22.29
C LEU A 182 -13.65 3.53 23.29
N ASP A 183 -14.97 3.60 23.51
CA ASP A 183 -15.68 2.64 24.37
C ASP A 183 -15.55 1.21 23.81
N LYS A 184 -15.66 1.03 22.49
CA LYS A 184 -15.43 -0.26 21.84
C LYS A 184 -13.99 -0.75 22.01
N ILE A 185 -12.98 0.11 21.90
CA ILE A 185 -11.58 -0.26 22.16
C ILE A 185 -11.39 -0.76 23.60
N GLU A 186 -12.02 -0.11 24.58
CA GLU A 186 -11.98 -0.57 25.99
C GLU A 186 -12.69 -1.92 26.19
N GLU A 187 -13.77 -2.17 25.44
CA GLU A 187 -14.44 -3.49 25.39
C GLU A 187 -13.48 -4.58 24.89
N GLU A 188 -12.82 -4.36 23.74
CA GLU A 188 -11.84 -5.30 23.15
C GLU A 188 -10.66 -5.57 24.10
N ILE A 189 -10.18 -4.54 24.82
CA ILE A 189 -9.16 -4.69 25.87
C ILE A 189 -9.66 -5.61 26.99
N GLY A 190 -10.95 -5.49 27.36
CA GLY A 190 -11.61 -6.35 28.33
C GLY A 190 -11.67 -7.81 27.88
N GLU A 191 -12.05 -8.06 26.63
CA GLU A 191 -12.12 -9.40 26.04
C GLU A 191 -10.73 -10.04 25.93
N LEU A 192 -9.73 -9.29 25.46
CA LEU A 192 -8.34 -9.73 25.41
C LEU A 192 -7.79 -10.12 26.80
N ARG A 193 -8.10 -9.33 27.84
CA ARG A 193 -7.72 -9.66 29.24
C ARG A 193 -8.34 -10.99 29.70
N GLN A 194 -9.59 -11.25 29.33
CA GLN A 194 -10.25 -12.52 29.68
C GLN A 194 -9.62 -13.70 28.94
N ALA A 195 -9.28 -13.53 27.66
CA ALA A 195 -8.60 -14.55 26.86
C ALA A 195 -7.21 -14.87 27.44
N LEU A 196 -6.44 -13.84 27.83
CA LEU A 196 -5.15 -13.99 28.51
C LEU A 196 -5.27 -14.76 29.83
N ALA A 197 -6.25 -14.43 30.66
CA ALA A 197 -6.47 -15.11 31.94
C ALA A 197 -6.83 -16.60 31.78
N LYS A 198 -7.46 -16.97 30.67
CA LYS A 198 -7.81 -18.37 30.34
C LYS A 198 -6.67 -19.13 29.64
N GLY A 199 -5.66 -18.42 29.12
CA GLY A 199 -4.58 -19.01 28.34
C GLY A 199 -5.04 -19.57 26.99
N ASP A 200 -6.13 -19.04 26.43
CA ASP A 200 -6.66 -19.48 25.14
C ASP A 200 -5.97 -18.72 24.00
N THR A 201 -4.95 -19.33 23.43
CA THR A 201 -4.15 -18.73 22.35
C THR A 201 -4.97 -18.33 21.12
N ALA A 202 -6.04 -19.07 20.81
CA ALA A 202 -6.89 -18.75 19.66
C ALA A 202 -7.68 -17.46 19.94
N SER A 203 -8.38 -17.41 21.07
CA SER A 203 -9.09 -16.20 21.48
C SER A 203 -8.13 -15.01 21.65
N ILE A 204 -6.96 -15.18 22.25
CA ILE A 204 -5.97 -14.08 22.38
C ILE A 204 -5.65 -13.47 21.02
N LYS A 205 -5.46 -14.29 19.99
CA LYS A 205 -5.18 -13.81 18.64
C LYS A 205 -6.37 -13.07 18.03
N ASP A 206 -7.57 -13.59 18.22
CA ASP A 206 -8.79 -13.00 17.67
C ASP A 206 -9.09 -11.65 18.33
N GLU A 207 -9.13 -11.59 19.67
CA GLU A 207 -9.38 -10.34 20.42
C GLU A 207 -8.30 -9.28 20.16
N PHE A 208 -7.04 -9.69 19.99
CA PHE A 208 -5.97 -8.75 19.62
C PHE A 208 -6.17 -8.18 18.22
N GLY A 209 -6.67 -9.01 17.29
CA GLY A 209 -7.04 -8.58 15.94
C GLY A 209 -8.20 -7.58 15.96
N ASP A 210 -9.24 -7.83 16.75
CA ASP A 210 -10.41 -6.95 16.88
C ASP A 210 -10.05 -5.61 17.52
N MET A 211 -9.17 -5.61 18.53
CA MET A 211 -8.58 -4.38 19.08
C MET A 211 -7.86 -3.56 18.00
N LEU A 212 -7.01 -4.17 17.18
CA LEU A 212 -6.32 -3.46 16.07
C LEU A 212 -7.32 -2.91 15.06
N PHE A 213 -8.36 -3.68 14.72
CA PHE A 213 -9.41 -3.24 13.81
C PHE A 213 -10.18 -2.04 14.35
N ALA A 214 -10.51 -2.03 15.65
CA ALA A 214 -11.15 -0.92 16.35
C ALA A 214 -10.26 0.34 16.36
N VAL A 215 -8.94 0.19 16.57
CA VAL A 215 -7.98 1.31 16.50
C VAL A 215 -7.91 1.92 15.10
N VAL A 216 -7.95 1.10 14.04
CA VAL A 216 -8.03 1.62 12.65
C VAL A 216 -9.33 2.39 12.42
N ASN A 217 -10.43 1.92 13.01
CA ASN A 217 -11.73 2.60 12.92
C ASN A 217 -11.70 3.98 13.58
N LEU A 218 -11.04 4.09 14.74
CA LEU A 218 -10.80 5.36 15.39
C LEU A 218 -9.96 6.28 14.49
N GLY A 219 -8.87 5.77 13.91
CA GLY A 219 -8.03 6.51 12.96
C GLY A 219 -8.83 7.09 11.80
N ARG A 220 -9.69 6.28 11.17
CA ARG A 220 -10.59 6.70 10.09
C ARG A 220 -11.49 7.86 10.50
N HIS A 221 -12.12 7.80 11.67
CA HIS A 221 -12.97 8.86 12.21
C HIS A 221 -12.19 10.14 12.56
N LEU A 222 -10.95 10.00 13.01
CA LEU A 222 -10.02 11.10 13.23
C LEU A 222 -9.39 11.65 11.94
N LYS A 223 -9.68 11.03 10.77
CA LYS A 223 -9.05 11.32 9.47
C LYS A 223 -7.53 11.15 9.50
N VAL A 224 -7.07 10.18 10.26
CA VAL A 224 -5.67 9.77 10.36
C VAL A 224 -5.50 8.49 9.56
N ASP A 225 -4.52 8.48 8.65
CA ASP A 225 -4.08 7.25 7.99
C ASP A 225 -3.31 6.39 9.01
N SER A 226 -3.91 5.29 9.45
CA SER A 226 -3.35 4.40 10.47
C SER A 226 -2.03 3.75 10.05
N GLU A 227 -1.86 3.46 8.75
CA GLU A 227 -0.62 2.88 8.21
C GLU A 227 0.50 3.92 8.33
N ALA A 228 0.27 5.13 7.81
CA ALA A 228 1.25 6.21 7.87
C ALA A 228 1.58 6.63 9.31
N ALA A 229 0.58 6.66 10.20
CA ALA A 229 0.77 7.01 11.61
C ALA A 229 1.65 5.99 12.36
N LEU A 230 1.47 4.69 12.06
CA LEU A 230 2.31 3.64 12.62
C LEU A 230 3.72 3.69 12.03
N SER A 231 3.87 3.86 10.71
CA SER A 231 5.19 4.02 10.06
C SER A 231 5.98 5.18 10.67
N GLY A 232 5.35 6.36 10.84
CA GLY A 232 6.00 7.49 11.51
C GLY A 232 6.35 7.20 12.98
N THR A 233 5.62 6.30 13.65
CA THR A 233 5.93 5.85 15.01
C THR A 233 7.11 4.88 15.05
N ASN A 234 7.23 4.00 14.06
CA ASN A 234 8.40 3.13 13.88
C ASN A 234 9.66 3.96 13.67
N GLU A 235 9.61 5.00 12.84
CA GLU A 235 10.76 5.89 12.62
C GLU A 235 11.17 6.67 13.88
N LYS A 236 10.18 7.18 14.64
CA LYS A 236 10.47 7.79 15.96
C LYS A 236 11.12 6.79 16.90
N PHE A 237 10.68 5.52 16.91
CA PHE A 237 11.28 4.48 17.73
C PHE A 237 12.74 4.23 17.31
N ARG A 238 12.97 4.02 16.00
CA ARG A 238 14.29 3.78 15.42
C ARG A 238 15.27 4.92 15.74
N SER A 239 14.87 6.17 15.49
CA SER A 239 15.70 7.34 15.78
C SER A 239 16.08 7.46 17.25
N ARG A 240 15.12 7.23 18.16
CA ARG A 240 15.38 7.26 19.61
C ARG A 240 16.28 6.11 20.07
N PHE A 241 16.07 4.92 19.52
CA PHE A 241 16.92 3.78 19.85
C PHE A 241 18.35 4.01 19.37
N HIS A 242 18.52 4.61 18.19
CA HIS A 242 19.84 4.98 17.68
C HIS A 242 20.56 6.02 18.57
N TYR A 243 19.82 6.95 19.15
CA TYR A 243 20.39 7.83 20.18
C TYR A 243 20.89 7.05 21.39
N VAL A 244 20.12 6.06 21.88
CA VAL A 244 20.54 5.19 23.00
C VAL A 244 21.83 4.45 22.64
N GLU A 245 21.92 3.87 21.45
CA GLU A 245 23.12 3.19 20.94
C GLU A 245 24.35 4.10 20.96
N GLN A 246 24.24 5.28 20.33
CA GLN A 246 25.34 6.24 20.27
C GLN A 246 25.75 6.75 21.66
N ALA A 247 24.80 6.95 22.57
CA ALA A 247 25.08 7.42 23.91
C ALA A 247 25.81 6.34 24.74
N LEU A 248 25.40 5.08 24.62
CA LEU A 248 26.09 3.94 25.25
C LEU A 248 27.51 3.81 24.70
N GLU A 249 27.69 3.87 23.38
CA GLU A 249 29.00 3.77 22.74
C GLU A 249 29.95 4.89 23.23
N ARG A 250 29.46 6.14 23.31
CA ARG A 250 30.23 7.28 23.84
C ARG A 250 30.63 7.11 25.31
N SER A 251 29.84 6.36 26.08
CA SER A 251 30.14 6.03 27.48
C SER A 251 31.05 4.80 27.63
N GLY A 252 31.48 4.18 26.52
CA GLY A 252 32.29 2.96 26.53
C GLY A 252 31.50 1.70 26.92
N ASN A 253 30.17 1.74 26.78
CA ASN A 253 29.26 0.64 27.06
C ASN A 253 28.64 0.08 25.77
N THR A 254 27.96 -1.07 25.86
CA THR A 254 27.27 -1.70 24.72
C THR A 254 25.83 -2.06 25.09
N LEU A 255 24.98 -2.28 24.08
CA LEU A 255 23.57 -2.66 24.30
C LEU A 255 23.43 -3.95 25.12
N GLU A 256 24.30 -4.94 24.89
CA GLU A 256 24.25 -6.24 25.56
C GLU A 256 24.63 -6.17 27.03
N LYS A 257 25.38 -5.12 27.41
CA LYS A 257 25.84 -4.89 28.79
C LYS A 257 25.00 -3.87 29.52
N ALA A 258 24.25 -3.04 28.80
CA ALA A 258 23.38 -2.03 29.36
C ALA A 258 22.17 -2.69 30.04
N THR A 259 21.83 -2.17 31.22
CA THR A 259 20.60 -2.52 31.91
C THR A 259 19.40 -1.82 31.27
N LEU A 260 18.19 -2.36 31.50
CA LEU A 260 16.96 -1.73 31.04
C LEU A 260 16.81 -0.30 31.60
N ASP A 261 17.20 -0.09 32.85
CA ASP A 261 17.12 1.23 33.50
C ASP A 261 18.07 2.25 32.84
N GLU A 262 19.28 1.83 32.45
CA GLU A 262 20.22 2.67 31.70
C GLU A 262 19.67 3.03 30.31
N MET A 263 19.14 2.03 29.59
CA MET A 263 18.54 2.25 28.27
C MET A 263 17.30 3.15 28.36
N GLU A 264 16.45 2.97 29.36
CA GLU A 264 15.26 3.82 29.58
C GLU A 264 15.65 5.26 29.94
N ALA A 265 16.69 5.45 30.76
CA ALA A 265 17.20 6.79 31.07
C ALA A 265 17.69 7.52 29.81
N LEU A 266 18.43 6.82 28.94
CA LEU A 266 18.88 7.37 27.65
C LEU A 266 17.70 7.59 26.68
N TRP A 267 16.70 6.72 26.70
CA TRP A 267 15.48 6.85 25.90
C TRP A 267 14.66 8.10 26.29
N GLN A 268 14.54 8.40 27.59
CA GLN A 268 13.88 9.61 28.07
C GLN A 268 14.66 10.89 27.72
N GLN A 269 16.00 10.82 27.67
CA GLN A 269 16.82 11.90 27.12
C GLN A 269 16.53 12.10 25.63
N ALA A 270 16.47 11.02 24.84
CA ALA A 270 16.14 11.08 23.41
C ALA A 270 14.75 11.69 23.15
N LYS A 271 13.76 11.46 24.02
CA LYS A 271 12.44 12.10 23.92
C LYS A 271 12.48 13.62 24.15
N SER A 272 13.42 14.08 24.97
CA SER A 272 13.55 15.47 25.41
C SER A 272 14.42 16.31 24.45
N ALA A 273 15.31 15.65 23.70
CA ALA A 273 16.06 16.23 22.59
C ALA A 273 15.14 16.36 21.36
N LYS A 274 14.26 17.36 21.37
CA LYS A 274 13.50 17.81 20.20
C LYS A 274 14.14 19.03 19.56
#